data_AF-A0A1R4HWU5-F1
#
_entry.id   AF-A0A1R4HWU5-F1
#
_cell.length_a   1.000
_cell.length_b   1.000
_cell.length_c   1.000
_cell.angle_alpha   90.00
_cell.angle_beta   90.00
_cell.angle_gamma   90.00
#
_symmetry.space_group_name_H-M   'P 1'
#
loop_
_entity.id
_entity.type
_entity.pdbx_description
1 polymer ?
#
loop_
_entity_poly.entity_id
_entity_poly.type
_entity_poly.pdbx_seq_one_letter_code
_entity_poly.pdbx_strand_id
1 'polypeptide(L)'
;MSTPRLSAAWVIWGARREHSGGDKAYAFYAFLLVTVIAIVPIVRALWVFASSPNGLAVLASADASAAVSMIIAALWGGALMAGRKRGPALLPPFLLHALTASSIRRALTLRRPVLRSATIIVAACAAGAVLVGMALLSESHAQLWRVMVFVVAAVATGIVTATLWLVGQVFPRAALPSALTALVLAAISPSVPEVLAFTPWGWVGATYPLAGLGVLSLTGTTVLATASIFMIPALLDRLTGIQLSKQATQWERATAFSFSFDFRAATAVYEAEPHSGATSAASDRAGTDGRRSSSAMWLDRLERPADYWEPSLRPSLREP
;
A
#
# COMPACT_ATOMS: atom_id res chain seq x y z
N MET A 1 0.73 16.23 -25.99
CA MET A 1 1.71 17.34 -25.81
C MET A 1 1.86 17.81 -24.34
N SER A 2 1.64 16.95 -23.34
CA SER A 2 1.73 17.29 -21.90
C SER A 2 3.09 16.98 -21.25
N THR A 3 4.04 16.43 -22.01
CA THR A 3 5.35 15.97 -21.51
C THR A 3 6.32 17.09 -21.07
N PRO A 4 6.41 18.27 -21.73
CA PRO A 4 7.43 19.27 -21.38
C PRO A 4 7.14 19.97 -20.04
N ARG A 5 5.86 20.22 -19.75
CA ARG A 5 5.45 20.86 -18.49
C ARG A 5 5.66 19.94 -17.29
N LEU A 6 5.36 18.65 -17.46
CA LEU A 6 5.59 17.64 -16.42
C LEU A 6 7.09 17.48 -16.14
N SER A 7 7.93 17.42 -17.18
CA SER A 7 9.38 17.34 -17.00
C SER A 7 9.93 18.59 -16.32
N ALA A 8 9.49 19.79 -16.71
CA ALA A 8 9.91 21.04 -16.07
C ALA A 8 9.53 21.08 -14.57
N ALA A 9 8.30 20.68 -14.21
CA ALA A 9 7.88 20.60 -12.81
C ALA A 9 8.72 19.59 -12.00
N TRP A 10 9.04 18.43 -12.58
CA TRP A 10 9.94 17.46 -11.95
C TRP A 10 11.37 17.96 -11.82
N VAL A 11 11.87 18.72 -12.80
CA VAL A 11 13.21 19.33 -12.76
C VAL A 11 13.27 20.40 -11.68
N ILE A 12 12.30 21.33 -11.61
CA ILE A 12 12.23 22.37 -10.59
C ILE A 12 12.09 21.75 -9.19
N TRP A 13 11.23 20.74 -9.06
CA TRP A 13 11.12 19.99 -7.80
C TRP A 13 12.42 19.28 -7.44
N GLY A 14 13.07 18.65 -8.42
CA GLY A 14 14.37 18.00 -8.25
C GLY A 14 15.47 18.97 -7.83
N ALA A 15 15.47 20.20 -8.37
CA ALA A 15 16.41 21.25 -8.00
C ALA A 15 16.16 21.79 -6.58
N ARG A 16 14.90 21.94 -6.16
CA ARG A 16 14.57 22.29 -4.75
C ARG A 16 14.91 21.18 -3.77
N ARG A 17 15.00 19.95 -4.28
CA ARG A 17 15.44 18.75 -3.58
C ARG A 17 16.82 18.35 -4.09
N GLU A 18 17.74 19.30 -4.21
CA GLU A 18 19.17 19.03 -4.20
C GLU A 18 19.52 18.37 -2.85
N HIS A 19 19.17 17.09 -2.77
CA HIS A 19 19.76 16.14 -1.86
C HIS A 19 21.25 16.28 -2.14
N SER A 20 21.97 16.79 -1.15
CA SER A 20 23.43 16.85 -1.23
C SER A 20 23.93 15.46 -1.69
N GLY A 21 25.07 15.37 -2.37
CA GLY A 21 25.64 14.06 -2.70
C GLY A 21 25.67 13.12 -1.47
N GLY A 22 25.83 13.70 -0.28
CA GLY A 22 25.71 13.05 1.02
C GLY A 22 24.38 12.35 1.29
N ASP A 23 23.23 12.95 0.95
CA ASP A 23 21.92 12.34 1.19
C ASP A 23 21.69 11.09 0.34
N LYS A 24 22.12 11.11 -0.93
CA LYS A 24 22.05 9.94 -1.81
C LYS A 24 23.01 8.85 -1.35
N ALA A 25 24.22 9.24 -0.97
CA ALA A 25 25.22 8.32 -0.42
C ALA A 25 24.71 7.70 0.88
N TYR A 26 24.10 8.49 1.77
CA TYR A 26 23.50 8.02 3.01
C TYR A 26 22.32 7.08 2.76
N ALA A 27 21.41 7.42 1.83
CA ALA A 27 20.29 6.55 1.48
C ALA A 27 20.77 5.22 0.87
N PHE A 28 21.80 5.24 0.03
CA PHE A 28 22.42 4.03 -0.51
C PHE A 28 23.11 3.21 0.57
N TYR A 29 23.87 3.86 1.46
CA TYR A 29 24.49 3.24 2.62
C TYR A 29 23.45 2.58 3.54
N ALA A 30 22.39 3.29 3.90
CA ALA A 30 21.30 2.78 4.72
C ALA A 30 20.60 1.60 4.04
N PHE A 31 20.35 1.67 2.73
CA PHE A 31 19.80 0.56 1.96
C PHE A 31 20.70 -0.67 1.98
N LEU A 32 22.02 -0.49 1.77
CA LEU A 32 23.00 -1.56 1.82
C LEU A 32 23.06 -2.19 3.22
N LEU A 33 23.07 -1.36 4.26
CA LEU A 33 23.08 -1.79 5.65
C LEU A 33 21.82 -2.61 5.98
N VAL A 34 20.63 -2.14 5.62
CA VAL A 34 19.37 -2.90 5.79
C VAL A 34 19.41 -4.21 5.00
N THR A 35 19.93 -4.19 3.78
CA THR A 35 20.02 -5.38 2.94
C THR A 35 20.92 -6.44 3.57
N VAL A 36 22.13 -6.05 3.98
CA VAL A 36 23.12 -6.98 4.57
C VAL A 36 22.69 -7.46 5.95
N ILE A 37 22.14 -6.58 6.80
CA ILE A 37 21.84 -6.92 8.19
C ILE A 37 20.50 -7.61 8.35
N ALA A 38 19.47 -7.23 7.58
CA ALA A 38 18.13 -7.78 7.74
C ALA A 38 17.74 -8.75 6.62
N ILE A 39 17.93 -8.37 5.35
CA ILE A 39 17.40 -9.14 4.22
C ILE A 39 18.22 -10.42 3.99
N VAL A 40 19.56 -10.31 3.95
CA VAL A 40 20.43 -11.47 3.69
C VAL A 40 20.25 -12.58 4.72
N PRO A 41 20.20 -12.33 6.05
CA PRO A 41 19.97 -13.39 7.03
C PRO A 41 18.61 -14.06 6.89
N ILE A 42 17.56 -13.31 6.56
CA ILE A 42 16.21 -13.86 6.33
C ILE A 42 16.24 -14.78 5.11
N VAL A 43 16.79 -14.30 3.98
CA VAL A 43 16.89 -15.11 2.75
C VAL A 43 17.72 -16.37 3.00
N ARG A 44 18.83 -16.25 3.72
CA ARG A 44 19.66 -17.40 4.11
C ARG A 44 18.91 -18.38 5.00
N ALA A 45 18.18 -17.90 6.01
CA ALA A 45 17.39 -18.75 6.90
C ALA A 45 16.30 -19.51 6.13
N LEU A 46 15.61 -18.83 5.21
CA LEU A 46 14.62 -19.45 4.32
C LEU A 46 15.26 -20.49 3.40
N TRP A 47 16.44 -20.21 2.85
CA TRP A 47 17.17 -21.16 2.02
C TRP A 47 17.57 -22.40 2.81
N VAL A 48 18.21 -22.22 3.97
CA VAL A 48 18.64 -23.34 4.84
C VAL A 48 17.44 -24.19 5.26
N PHE A 49 16.31 -23.56 5.59
CA PHE A 49 15.07 -24.28 5.88
C PHE A 49 14.59 -25.05 4.65
N ALA A 50 14.47 -24.40 3.49
CA ALA A 50 13.97 -25.00 2.25
C ALA A 50 14.83 -26.16 1.75
N SER A 51 16.15 -26.14 1.99
CA SER A 51 17.08 -27.22 1.66
C SER A 51 17.21 -28.28 2.76
N SER A 52 16.57 -28.10 3.92
CA SER A 52 16.59 -29.10 5.00
C SER A 52 15.61 -30.23 4.70
N PRO A 53 15.83 -31.46 5.20
CA PRO A 53 14.89 -32.56 5.03
C PRO A 53 13.45 -32.21 5.48
N ASN A 54 13.32 -31.46 6.58
CA ASN A 54 12.02 -31.03 7.08
C ASN A 54 11.36 -30.00 6.15
N GLY A 55 12.11 -29.03 5.64
CA GLY A 55 11.56 -28.05 4.70
C GLY A 55 11.17 -28.68 3.37
N LEU A 56 11.99 -29.60 2.85
CA LEU A 56 11.67 -30.37 1.66
C LEU A 56 10.43 -31.24 1.87
N ALA A 57 10.26 -31.88 3.04
CA ALA A 57 9.04 -32.62 3.34
C ALA A 57 7.79 -31.74 3.32
N VAL A 58 7.88 -30.50 3.82
CA VAL A 58 6.79 -29.52 3.75
C VAL A 58 6.52 -29.08 2.31
N LEU A 59 7.55 -28.73 1.54
CA LEU A 59 7.43 -28.31 0.14
C LEU A 59 6.95 -29.44 -0.77
N ALA A 60 7.35 -30.68 -0.49
CA ALA A 60 6.95 -31.87 -1.24
C ALA A 60 5.59 -32.45 -0.81
N SER A 61 4.97 -31.89 0.22
CA SER A 61 3.68 -32.35 0.72
C SER A 61 2.56 -32.18 -0.32
N ALA A 62 1.56 -33.06 -0.28
CA ALA A 62 0.37 -32.95 -1.12
C ALA A 62 -0.38 -31.61 -0.89
N ASP A 63 -0.29 -31.07 0.32
CA ASP A 63 -0.97 -29.84 0.74
C ASP A 63 -0.25 -28.55 0.28
N ALA A 64 0.97 -28.64 -0.25
CA ALA A 64 1.77 -27.47 -0.63
C ALA A 64 1.06 -26.56 -1.65
N SER A 65 0.35 -27.15 -2.61
CA SER A 65 -0.44 -26.40 -3.61
C SER A 65 -1.63 -25.64 -2.99
N ALA A 66 -2.31 -26.27 -2.03
CA ALA A 66 -3.40 -25.65 -1.28
C ALA A 66 -2.87 -24.53 -0.37
N ALA A 67 -1.72 -24.75 0.29
CA ALA A 67 -1.06 -23.73 1.10
C ALA A 67 -0.68 -22.50 0.27
N VAL A 68 -0.12 -22.69 -0.94
CA VAL A 68 0.17 -21.59 -1.87
C VAL A 68 -1.11 -20.83 -2.22
N SER A 69 -2.20 -21.53 -2.54
CA SER A 69 -3.50 -20.90 -2.83
C SER A 69 -3.96 -20.01 -1.67
N MET A 70 -3.87 -20.50 -0.44
CA MET A 70 -4.22 -19.76 0.78
C MET A 70 -3.33 -18.54 0.99
N ILE A 71 -2.01 -18.68 0.80
CA ILE A 71 -1.05 -17.58 0.91
C ILE A 71 -1.38 -16.49 -0.12
N ILE A 72 -1.71 -16.85 -1.35
CA ILE A 72 -2.06 -15.88 -2.39
C ILE A 72 -3.38 -15.18 -2.09
N ALA A 73 -4.40 -15.91 -1.62
CA ALA A 73 -5.65 -15.29 -1.19
C ALA A 73 -5.42 -14.31 -0.03
N ALA A 74 -4.60 -14.69 0.96
CA ALA A 74 -4.21 -13.82 2.05
C ALA A 74 -3.41 -12.61 1.58
N LEU A 75 -2.50 -12.79 0.63
CA LEU A 75 -1.73 -11.71 0.01
C LEU A 75 -2.64 -10.70 -0.70
N TRP A 76 -3.63 -11.18 -1.45
CA TRP A 76 -4.60 -10.33 -2.15
C TRP A 76 -5.55 -9.59 -1.22
N GLY A 77 -6.08 -10.27 -0.19
CA GLY A 77 -6.86 -9.64 0.88
C GLY A 77 -6.02 -8.59 1.64
N GLY A 78 -4.77 -8.94 1.96
CA GLY A 78 -3.79 -8.05 2.58
C GLY A 78 -3.47 -6.84 1.71
N ALA A 79 -3.31 -7.02 0.40
CA ALA A 79 -3.07 -5.92 -0.54
C ALA A 79 -4.24 -4.94 -0.59
N LEU A 80 -5.48 -5.42 -0.64
CA LEU A 80 -6.68 -4.57 -0.53
C LEU A 80 -6.67 -3.78 0.78
N MET A 81 -6.32 -4.42 1.91
CA MET A 81 -6.25 -3.79 3.23
C MET A 81 -5.14 -2.76 3.35
N ALA A 82 -3.96 -3.09 2.84
CA ALA A 82 -2.84 -2.18 2.74
C ALA A 82 -3.25 -0.96 1.92
N GLY A 83 -3.93 -1.14 0.79
CA GLY A 83 -4.34 -0.08 -0.12
C GLY A 83 -5.27 0.94 0.51
N ARG A 84 -6.20 0.43 1.33
CA ARG A 84 -7.13 1.25 2.11
C ARG A 84 -6.42 2.26 3.01
N LYS A 85 -5.30 1.86 3.64
CA LYS A 85 -4.55 2.69 4.60
C LYS A 85 -3.41 3.46 3.91
N ARG A 86 -2.65 2.76 3.07
CA ARG A 86 -1.47 3.25 2.35
C ARG A 86 -1.47 2.64 0.96
N GLY A 87 -1.87 3.42 -0.04
CA GLY A 87 -1.85 2.94 -1.42
C GLY A 87 -0.49 3.09 -2.13
N PRO A 88 -0.33 2.45 -3.30
CA PRO A 88 0.90 2.52 -4.10
C PRO A 88 1.11 3.89 -4.78
N ALA A 89 0.04 4.67 -4.98
CA ALA A 89 0.09 5.96 -5.67
C ALA A 89 0.35 7.13 -4.71
N LEU A 90 1.36 7.03 -3.84
CA LEU A 90 1.71 8.10 -2.89
C LEU A 90 2.76 9.06 -3.47
N LEU A 91 2.45 10.34 -3.37
CA LEU A 91 3.35 11.44 -3.70
C LEU A 91 3.58 12.32 -2.47
N PRO A 92 4.71 13.05 -2.39
CA PRO A 92 4.92 14.05 -1.35
C PRO A 92 3.77 15.09 -1.35
N PRO A 93 3.32 15.57 -0.17
CA PRO A 93 2.17 16.47 -0.05
C PRO A 93 2.26 17.72 -0.94
N PHE A 94 3.43 18.36 -1.01
CA PHE A 94 3.65 19.55 -1.83
C PHE A 94 3.48 19.25 -3.33
N LEU A 95 4.06 18.14 -3.80
CA LEU A 95 3.99 17.77 -5.22
C LEU A 95 2.56 17.37 -5.60
N LEU A 96 1.83 16.74 -4.68
CA LEU A 96 0.42 16.45 -4.85
C LEU A 96 -0.38 17.76 -5.01
N HIS A 97 -0.17 18.76 -4.14
CA HIS A 97 -0.89 20.03 -4.23
C HIS A 97 -0.64 20.73 -5.59
N ALA A 98 0.62 20.86 -6.00
CA ALA A 98 1.01 21.46 -7.27
C ALA A 98 0.41 20.72 -8.49
N LEU A 99 0.38 19.38 -8.46
CA LEU A 99 -0.16 18.58 -9.57
C LEU A 99 -1.69 18.56 -9.58
N THR A 100 -2.35 18.59 -8.42
CA THR A 100 -3.81 18.65 -8.34
C THR A 100 -4.38 19.97 -8.85
N ALA A 101 -3.61 21.05 -8.80
CA ALA A 101 -3.95 22.34 -9.39
C ALA A 101 -3.77 22.36 -10.93
N SER A 102 -3.06 21.37 -11.49
CA SER A 102 -2.81 21.29 -12.94
C SER A 102 -3.86 20.43 -13.65
N SER A 103 -4.17 20.74 -14.92
CA SER A 103 -5.09 19.96 -15.76
C SER A 103 -4.48 18.68 -16.36
N ILE A 104 -3.33 18.22 -15.84
CA ILE A 104 -2.63 17.03 -16.34
C ILE A 104 -3.37 15.77 -15.90
N ARG A 105 -3.52 14.79 -16.81
CA ARG A 105 -4.12 13.48 -16.49
C ARG A 105 -3.37 12.79 -15.35
N ARG A 106 -4.10 12.37 -14.32
CA ARG A 106 -3.56 11.73 -13.10
C ARG A 106 -2.86 10.41 -13.40
N ALA A 107 -3.35 9.66 -14.39
CA ALA A 107 -2.67 8.47 -14.87
C ALA A 107 -1.19 8.71 -15.25
N LEU A 108 -0.83 9.87 -15.81
CA LEU A 108 0.55 10.16 -16.21
C LEU A 108 1.42 10.57 -15.03
N THR A 109 0.87 11.34 -14.07
CA THR A 109 1.62 11.83 -12.92
C THR A 109 1.90 10.72 -11.89
N LEU A 110 0.93 9.82 -11.68
CA LEU A 110 1.01 8.76 -10.67
C LEU A 110 1.60 7.44 -11.19
N ARG A 111 1.85 7.32 -12.49
CA ARG A 111 2.41 6.08 -13.08
C ARG A 111 3.73 5.67 -12.45
N ARG A 112 4.66 6.62 -12.25
CA ARG A 112 6.01 6.34 -11.74
C ARG A 112 6.01 5.76 -10.32
N PRO A 113 5.34 6.36 -9.31
CA PRO A 113 5.30 5.77 -7.98
C PRO A 113 4.57 4.41 -7.95
N VAL A 114 3.51 4.24 -8.74
CA VAL A 114 2.82 2.94 -8.85
C VAL A 114 3.71 1.88 -9.49
N LEU A 115 4.43 2.19 -10.57
CA LEU A 115 5.36 1.23 -11.17
C LEU A 115 6.46 0.83 -10.20
N ARG A 116 7.07 1.78 -9.48
CA ARG A 116 8.14 1.48 -8.50
C ARG A 116 7.65 0.58 -7.38
N SER A 117 6.45 0.82 -6.87
CA SER A 117 5.86 0.01 -5.79
C SER A 117 5.40 -1.36 -6.30
N ALA A 118 4.82 -1.43 -7.50
CA ALA A 118 4.47 -2.67 -8.17
C ALA A 118 5.69 -3.54 -8.45
N THR A 119 6.80 -2.98 -8.93
CA THR A 119 8.04 -3.74 -9.20
C THR A 119 8.59 -4.41 -7.95
N ILE A 120 8.47 -3.77 -6.78
CA ILE A 120 8.90 -4.36 -5.50
C ILE A 120 8.06 -5.60 -5.17
N ILE A 121 6.73 -5.51 -5.29
CA ILE A 121 5.82 -6.63 -5.01
C ILE A 121 6.05 -7.76 -6.02
N VAL A 122 6.13 -7.44 -7.32
CA VAL A 122 6.40 -8.43 -8.38
C VAL A 122 7.73 -9.13 -8.15
N ALA A 123 8.79 -8.39 -7.84
CA ALA A 123 10.09 -8.96 -7.54
C ALA A 123 10.06 -9.84 -6.28
N ALA A 124 9.34 -9.44 -5.24
CA ALA A 124 9.20 -10.25 -4.02
C ALA A 124 8.46 -11.57 -4.28
N CYS A 125 7.35 -11.55 -5.03
CA CYS A 125 6.64 -12.76 -5.43
C CYS A 125 7.51 -13.67 -6.30
N ALA A 126 8.19 -13.12 -7.30
CA ALA A 126 9.09 -13.87 -8.17
C ALA A 126 10.25 -14.49 -7.38
N ALA A 127 10.88 -13.73 -6.48
CA ALA A 127 11.98 -14.22 -5.65
C ALA A 127 11.53 -15.37 -4.73
N GLY A 128 10.34 -15.28 -4.13
CA GLY A 128 9.77 -16.37 -3.33
C GLY A 128 9.55 -17.64 -4.17
N ALA A 129 9.02 -17.50 -5.37
CA ALA A 129 8.82 -18.63 -6.29
C ALA A 129 10.13 -19.24 -6.78
N VAL A 130 11.14 -18.42 -7.07
CA VAL A 130 12.49 -18.89 -7.42
C VAL A 130 13.11 -19.64 -6.25
N LEU A 131 13.02 -19.11 -5.02
CA LEU A 131 13.57 -19.78 -3.84
C LEU A 131 12.97 -21.17 -3.65
N VAL A 132 11.63 -21.27 -3.67
CA VAL A 132 10.91 -22.55 -3.51
C VAL A 132 11.21 -23.49 -4.68
N GLY A 133 11.15 -22.98 -5.91
CA GLY A 133 11.40 -23.78 -7.10
C GLY A 133 12.83 -24.31 -7.19
N MET A 134 13.83 -23.50 -6.81
CA MET A 134 15.23 -23.91 -6.78
C MET A 134 15.50 -24.96 -5.70
N ALA A 135 14.86 -24.86 -4.53
CA ALA A 135 14.97 -25.88 -3.48
C ALA A 135 14.40 -27.24 -3.93
N LEU A 136 13.28 -27.24 -4.64
CA LEU A 136 12.71 -28.46 -5.23
C LEU A 136 13.55 -29.01 -6.39
N LEU A 137 14.18 -28.12 -7.17
CA LEU A 137 15.02 -28.50 -8.30
C LEU A 137 16.35 -29.11 -7.85
N SER A 138 16.97 -28.61 -6.77
CA SER A 138 18.26 -29.11 -6.27
C SER A 138 18.20 -30.57 -5.82
N GLU A 139 17.02 -31.01 -5.36
CA GLU A 139 16.77 -32.37 -4.87
C GLU A 139 16.02 -33.24 -5.88
N SER A 140 15.94 -32.78 -7.14
CA SER A 140 15.25 -33.49 -8.24
C SER A 140 13.77 -33.79 -7.99
N HIS A 141 13.11 -33.09 -7.08
CA HIS A 141 11.67 -33.22 -6.85
C HIS A 141 10.84 -32.57 -7.97
N ALA A 142 11.37 -31.53 -8.62
CA ALA A 142 10.69 -30.79 -9.69
C ALA A 142 11.52 -30.70 -10.96
N GLN A 143 10.84 -30.59 -12.11
CA GLN A 143 11.46 -30.33 -13.41
C GLN A 143 11.66 -28.83 -13.62
N LEU A 144 12.75 -28.43 -14.29
CA LEU A 144 13.11 -27.03 -14.53
C LEU A 144 11.97 -26.21 -15.17
N TRP A 145 11.30 -26.76 -16.18
CA TRP A 145 10.23 -26.04 -16.88
C TRP A 145 9.00 -25.80 -15.98
N ARG A 146 8.71 -26.69 -15.02
CA ARG A 146 7.63 -26.48 -14.04
C ARG A 146 7.97 -25.34 -13.08
N VAL A 147 9.23 -25.25 -12.67
CA VAL A 147 9.73 -24.11 -11.90
C VAL A 147 9.59 -22.82 -12.69
N MET A 148 9.90 -22.82 -13.98
CA MET A 148 9.70 -21.64 -14.84
C MET A 148 8.22 -21.23 -14.92
N VAL A 149 7.30 -22.19 -15.09
CA VAL A 149 5.85 -21.93 -15.08
C VAL A 149 5.41 -21.32 -13.76
N PHE A 150 5.87 -21.86 -12.64
CA PHE A 150 5.57 -21.34 -11.31
C PHE A 150 6.09 -19.91 -11.11
N VAL A 151 7.29 -19.59 -11.59
CA VAL A 151 7.85 -18.23 -11.55
C VAL A 151 7.02 -17.26 -12.40
N VAL A 152 6.60 -17.65 -13.60
CA VAL A 152 5.72 -16.83 -14.44
C VAL A 152 4.38 -16.56 -13.75
N ALA A 153 3.78 -17.59 -13.14
CA ALA A 153 2.55 -17.45 -12.36
C ALA A 153 2.74 -16.52 -11.15
N ALA A 154 3.89 -16.58 -10.48
CA ALA A 154 4.22 -15.68 -9.37
C ALA A 154 4.40 -14.22 -9.82
N VAL A 155 4.99 -13.98 -11.00
CA VAL A 155 5.07 -12.63 -11.60
C VAL A 155 3.67 -12.10 -11.91
N ALA A 156 2.84 -12.92 -12.56
CA ALA A 156 1.44 -12.58 -12.85
C ALA A 156 0.66 -12.26 -11.55
N THR A 157 0.87 -13.07 -10.51
CA THR A 157 0.29 -12.87 -9.19
C THR A 157 0.75 -11.56 -8.56
N GLY A 158 2.04 -11.23 -8.65
CA GLY A 158 2.57 -9.96 -8.16
C GLY A 158 1.93 -8.74 -8.84
N ILE A 159 1.65 -8.83 -10.15
CA ILE A 159 0.94 -7.80 -10.91
C ILE A 159 -0.50 -7.65 -10.38
N VAL A 160 -1.22 -8.76 -10.23
CA VAL A 160 -2.59 -8.75 -9.66
C VAL A 160 -2.58 -8.17 -8.25
N THR A 161 -1.64 -8.58 -7.40
CA THR A 161 -1.46 -8.05 -6.04
C THR A 161 -1.25 -6.54 -6.04
N ALA A 162 -0.37 -6.02 -6.91
CA ALA A 162 -0.13 -4.58 -7.02
C ALA A 162 -1.37 -3.81 -7.51
N THR A 163 -2.15 -4.39 -8.43
CA THR A 163 -3.41 -3.80 -8.88
C THR A 163 -4.47 -3.85 -7.78
N LEU A 164 -4.62 -4.95 -7.03
CA LEU A 164 -5.52 -5.03 -5.88
C LEU A 164 -5.13 -4.05 -4.77
N TRP A 165 -3.83 -3.83 -4.58
CA TRP A 165 -3.34 -2.79 -3.69
C TRP A 165 -3.80 -1.39 -4.12
N LEU A 166 -3.77 -1.10 -5.42
CA LEU A 166 -4.32 0.14 -5.99
C LEU A 166 -5.86 0.20 -5.89
N VAL A 167 -6.56 -0.92 -6.13
CA VAL A 167 -8.02 -1.02 -5.97
C VAL A 167 -8.43 -0.70 -4.53
N GLY A 168 -7.70 -1.22 -3.54
CA GLY A 168 -7.92 -0.91 -2.13
C GLY A 168 -7.75 0.59 -1.82
N GLN A 169 -6.84 1.27 -2.52
CA GLN A 169 -6.66 2.72 -2.43
C GLN A 169 -7.83 3.49 -3.05
N VAL A 170 -8.32 3.07 -4.22
CA VAL A 170 -9.42 3.73 -4.93
C VAL A 170 -10.76 3.53 -4.21
N PHE A 171 -11.01 2.33 -3.69
CA PHE A 171 -12.28 1.92 -3.08
C PHE A 171 -12.11 1.52 -1.61
N PRO A 172 -11.70 2.44 -0.71
CA PRO A 172 -11.34 2.11 0.67
C PRO A 172 -12.51 1.53 1.49
N ARG A 173 -13.76 1.87 1.14
CA ARG A 173 -14.97 1.34 1.79
C ARG A 173 -15.27 -0.11 1.39
N ALA A 174 -15.05 -0.45 0.11
CA ALA A 174 -15.25 -1.79 -0.40
C ALA A 174 -14.09 -2.72 -0.08
N ALA A 175 -12.89 -2.19 0.15
CA ALA A 175 -11.69 -2.99 0.40
C ALA A 175 -11.89 -4.03 1.51
N LEU A 176 -12.46 -3.64 2.66
CA LEU A 176 -12.64 -4.53 3.82
C LEU A 176 -13.59 -5.69 3.55
N PRO A 177 -14.85 -5.45 3.11
CA PRO A 177 -15.73 -6.56 2.78
C PRO A 177 -15.14 -7.40 1.64
N SER A 178 -14.54 -6.82 0.60
CA SER A 178 -13.91 -7.60 -0.47
C SER A 178 -12.77 -8.49 0.01
N ALA A 179 -11.90 -8.00 0.91
CA ALA A 179 -10.82 -8.79 1.49
C ALA A 179 -11.36 -9.92 2.37
N LEU A 180 -12.35 -9.63 3.21
CA LEU A 180 -12.98 -10.64 4.07
C LEU A 180 -13.68 -11.72 3.24
N THR A 181 -14.43 -11.32 2.21
CA THR A 181 -15.08 -12.27 1.29
C THR A 181 -14.05 -13.15 0.60
N ALA A 182 -12.95 -12.59 0.09
CA ALA A 182 -11.88 -13.37 -0.53
C ALA A 182 -11.24 -14.35 0.46
N LEU A 183 -10.99 -13.93 1.70
CA LEU A 183 -10.41 -14.77 2.75
C LEU A 183 -11.35 -15.90 3.18
N VAL A 184 -12.64 -15.61 3.35
CA VAL A 184 -13.66 -16.62 3.71
C VAL A 184 -13.81 -17.63 2.58
N LEU A 185 -13.91 -17.17 1.33
CA LEU A 185 -13.96 -18.06 0.17
C LEU A 185 -12.71 -18.94 0.08
N ALA A 186 -11.52 -18.36 0.30
CA ALA A 186 -10.28 -19.12 0.31
C ALA A 186 -10.26 -20.17 1.43
N ALA A 187 -10.68 -19.81 2.65
CA ALA A 187 -10.71 -20.73 3.78
C ALA A 187 -11.68 -21.91 3.59
N ILE A 188 -12.78 -21.71 2.85
CA ILE A 188 -13.75 -22.76 2.53
C ILE A 188 -13.31 -23.61 1.32
N SER A 189 -12.46 -23.05 0.43
CA SER A 189 -12.07 -23.70 -0.83
C SER A 189 -11.48 -25.11 -0.68
N PRO A 190 -10.65 -25.44 0.34
CA PRO A 190 -10.14 -26.80 0.51
C PRO A 190 -11.23 -27.86 0.75
N SER A 191 -12.38 -27.45 1.29
CA SER A 191 -13.52 -28.36 1.54
C SER A 191 -14.25 -28.77 0.26
N VAL A 192 -14.06 -28.04 -0.83
CA VAL A 192 -14.70 -28.32 -2.13
C VAL A 192 -13.66 -28.16 -3.24
N PRO A 193 -12.87 -29.22 -3.55
CA PRO A 193 -11.76 -29.16 -4.51
C PRO A 193 -12.17 -28.66 -5.90
N GLU A 194 -13.41 -28.93 -6.31
CA GLU A 194 -13.98 -28.47 -7.57
C GLU A 194 -14.04 -26.94 -7.66
N VAL A 195 -14.25 -26.24 -6.54
CA VAL A 195 -14.30 -24.77 -6.49
C VAL A 195 -12.91 -24.18 -6.71
N LEU A 196 -11.84 -24.84 -6.24
CA LEU A 196 -10.47 -24.35 -6.42
C LEU A 196 -10.12 -24.14 -7.91
N ALA A 197 -10.65 -24.99 -8.79
CA ALA A 197 -10.47 -24.89 -10.24
C ALA A 197 -11.06 -23.61 -10.86
N PHE A 198 -11.99 -22.94 -10.16
CA PHE A 198 -12.63 -21.70 -10.62
C PHE A 198 -12.18 -20.46 -9.83
N THR A 199 -11.35 -20.63 -8.81
CA THR A 199 -10.85 -19.50 -8.01
C THR A 199 -9.52 -18.99 -8.55
N PRO A 200 -9.31 -17.66 -8.64
CA PRO A 200 -8.05 -17.15 -9.17
C PRO A 200 -6.83 -17.47 -8.29
N TRP A 201 -7.00 -17.64 -6.97
CA TRP A 201 -5.93 -18.10 -6.08
C TRP A 201 -5.63 -19.59 -6.25
N GLY A 202 -6.66 -20.41 -6.48
CA GLY A 202 -6.51 -21.84 -6.80
C GLY A 202 -5.75 -22.07 -8.10
N TRP A 203 -5.94 -21.20 -9.11
CA TRP A 203 -5.14 -21.24 -10.33
C TRP A 203 -3.64 -21.06 -10.05
N VAL A 204 -3.26 -20.16 -9.13
CA VAL A 204 -1.84 -19.99 -8.78
C VAL A 204 -1.32 -21.23 -8.04
N GLY A 205 -2.07 -21.78 -7.09
CA GLY A 205 -1.69 -23.03 -6.42
C GLY A 205 -1.54 -24.22 -7.37
N ALA A 206 -2.39 -24.31 -8.40
CA ALA A 206 -2.29 -25.34 -9.45
C ALA A 206 -1.04 -25.21 -10.33
N THR A 207 -0.36 -24.05 -10.32
CA THR A 207 0.95 -23.89 -10.99
C THR A 207 2.14 -24.31 -10.13
N TYR A 208 1.90 -24.77 -8.90
CA TYR A 208 2.96 -25.27 -8.04
C TYR A 208 3.76 -26.39 -8.72
N PRO A 209 5.11 -26.47 -8.61
CA PRO A 209 5.90 -27.38 -9.45
C PRO A 209 5.55 -28.88 -9.30
N LEU A 210 4.98 -29.26 -8.16
CA LEU A 210 4.54 -30.64 -7.89
C LEU A 210 3.05 -30.85 -8.17
N ALA A 211 2.28 -29.78 -8.36
CA ALA A 211 0.92 -29.87 -8.87
C ALA A 211 0.95 -30.28 -10.35
N GLY A 212 -0.10 -30.97 -10.80
CA GLY A 212 -0.25 -31.35 -12.20
C GLY A 212 -0.28 -30.13 -13.14
N LEU A 213 -0.17 -30.39 -14.45
CA LEU A 213 -0.15 -29.35 -15.49
C LEU A 213 -1.48 -28.59 -15.59
N GLY A 214 -1.60 -27.47 -14.87
CA GLY A 214 -2.69 -26.52 -15.03
C GLY A 214 -2.43 -25.51 -16.16
N VAL A 215 -2.40 -25.93 -17.43
CA VAL A 215 -2.25 -24.99 -18.57
C VAL A 215 -3.36 -23.92 -18.53
N LEU A 216 -4.58 -24.34 -18.19
CA LEU A 216 -5.72 -23.45 -17.97
C LEU A 216 -5.45 -22.47 -16.81
N SER A 217 -4.78 -22.93 -15.75
CA SER A 217 -4.46 -22.12 -14.57
C SER A 217 -3.41 -21.04 -14.88
N LEU A 218 -2.36 -21.39 -15.63
CA LEU A 218 -1.39 -20.40 -16.12
C LEU A 218 -2.04 -19.40 -17.08
N THR A 219 -2.92 -19.88 -17.97
CA THR A 219 -3.65 -19.01 -18.90
C THR A 219 -4.59 -18.06 -18.14
N GLY A 220 -5.34 -18.57 -17.16
CA GLY A 220 -6.24 -17.76 -16.33
C GLY A 220 -5.51 -16.69 -15.53
N THR A 221 -4.38 -17.04 -14.91
CA THR A 221 -3.55 -16.10 -14.14
C THR A 221 -2.89 -15.04 -15.02
N THR A 222 -2.40 -15.40 -16.21
CA THR A 222 -1.79 -14.45 -17.15
C THR A 222 -2.83 -13.52 -17.79
N VAL A 223 -4.02 -14.03 -18.12
CA VAL A 223 -5.16 -13.22 -18.58
C VAL A 223 -5.58 -12.23 -17.49
N LEU A 224 -5.68 -12.68 -16.24
CA LEU A 224 -6.03 -11.81 -15.11
C LEU A 224 -4.98 -10.72 -14.87
N ALA A 225 -3.69 -11.05 -14.94
CA ALA A 225 -2.61 -10.07 -14.84
C ALA A 225 -2.65 -9.06 -15.99
N THR A 226 -2.91 -9.52 -17.21
CA THR A 226 -3.04 -8.66 -18.39
C THR A 226 -4.22 -7.70 -18.24
N ALA A 227 -5.40 -8.20 -17.85
CA ALA A 227 -6.57 -7.39 -17.55
C ALA A 227 -6.26 -6.36 -16.45
N SER A 228 -5.54 -6.78 -15.40
CA SER A 228 -5.12 -5.91 -14.31
C SER A 228 -4.26 -4.74 -14.78
N ILE A 229 -3.34 -4.95 -15.72
CA ILE A 229 -2.51 -3.89 -16.33
C ILE A 229 -3.38 -2.87 -17.06
N PHE A 230 -4.36 -3.34 -17.84
CA PHE A 230 -5.27 -2.46 -18.59
C PHE A 230 -6.20 -1.64 -17.68
N MET A 231 -6.50 -2.12 -16.47
CA MET A 231 -7.32 -1.38 -15.51
C MET A 231 -6.57 -0.25 -14.79
N ILE A 232 -5.23 -0.30 -14.70
CA ILE A 232 -4.43 0.66 -13.92
C ILE A 232 -4.70 2.13 -14.31
N PRO A 233 -4.71 2.53 -15.60
CA PRO A 233 -4.98 3.93 -15.97
C PRO A 233 -6.35 4.41 -15.49
N ALA A 234 -7.39 3.59 -15.65
CA ALA A 234 -8.75 3.92 -15.21
C ALA A 234 -8.85 4.03 -13.68
N LEU A 235 -8.13 3.18 -12.94
CA LEU A 235 -8.03 3.25 -11.48
C LEU A 235 -7.30 4.52 -11.03
N LEU A 236 -6.21 4.89 -11.71
CA LEU A 236 -5.45 6.11 -11.40
C LEU A 236 -6.27 7.39 -11.64
N ASP A 237 -7.08 7.42 -12.69
CA ASP A 237 -7.94 8.58 -12.99
C ASP A 237 -9.10 8.72 -11.99
N ARG A 238 -9.48 7.64 -11.29
CA ARG A 238 -10.50 7.67 -10.21
C ARG A 238 -9.96 8.15 -8.85
N LEU A 239 -8.64 8.20 -8.66
CA LEU A 239 -8.07 8.66 -7.40
C LEU A 239 -8.38 10.15 -7.18
N THR A 240 -9.02 10.49 -6.07
CA THR A 240 -9.40 11.88 -5.74
C THR A 240 -8.29 12.58 -4.96
N GLY A 241 -7.98 13.84 -5.29
CA GLY A 241 -6.93 14.62 -4.61
C GLY A 241 -7.10 14.69 -3.08
N ILE A 242 -8.35 14.76 -2.59
CA ILE A 242 -8.69 14.75 -1.16
C ILE A 242 -8.27 13.45 -0.47
N GLN A 243 -8.39 12.30 -1.14
CA GLN A 243 -7.98 11.01 -0.56
C GLN A 243 -6.45 10.95 -0.47
N LEU A 244 -5.77 11.37 -1.54
CA LEU A 244 -4.31 11.38 -1.61
C LEU A 244 -3.70 12.34 -0.58
N SER A 245 -4.30 13.51 -0.34
CA SER A 245 -3.79 14.46 0.65
C SER A 245 -3.94 13.91 2.07
N LYS A 246 -5.10 13.32 2.42
CA LYS A 246 -5.30 12.65 3.71
C LYS A 246 -4.27 11.55 3.94
N GLN A 247 -4.05 10.69 2.94
CA GLN A 247 -3.06 9.61 3.04
C GLN A 247 -1.63 10.16 3.16
N ALA A 248 -1.29 11.23 2.44
CA ALA A 248 0.03 11.85 2.51
C ALA A 248 0.29 12.48 3.89
N THR A 249 -0.68 13.22 4.45
CA THR A 249 -0.57 13.80 5.80
C THR A 249 -0.47 12.72 6.87
N GLN A 250 -1.27 11.65 6.77
CA GLN A 250 -1.20 10.54 7.72
C GLN A 250 0.17 9.84 7.66
N TRP A 251 0.72 9.67 6.46
CA TRP A 251 2.04 9.09 6.27
C TRP A 251 3.17 9.97 6.79
N GLU A 252 3.09 11.29 6.59
CA GLU A 252 4.08 12.24 7.11
C GLU A 252 4.12 12.23 8.63
N ARG A 253 2.95 12.18 9.29
CA ARG A 253 2.84 12.00 10.75
C ARG A 253 3.47 10.69 11.20
N ALA A 254 3.12 9.56 10.57
CA ALA A 254 3.69 8.25 10.92
C ALA A 254 5.21 8.18 10.73
N THR A 255 5.71 8.83 9.68
CA THR A 255 7.15 8.89 9.39
C THR A 255 7.89 9.73 10.43
N ALA A 256 7.31 10.86 10.86
CA ALA A 256 7.88 11.70 11.92
C ALA A 256 8.06 10.93 13.23
N PHE A 257 7.07 10.10 13.63
CA PHE A 257 7.18 9.27 14.84
C PHE A 257 8.17 8.11 14.70
N SER A 258 8.36 7.59 13.49
CA SER A 258 9.34 6.51 13.23
C SER A 258 10.78 6.97 13.49
N PHE A 259 11.11 8.23 13.20
CA PHE A 259 12.44 8.78 13.50
C PHE A 259 12.71 8.96 15.00
N SER A 260 11.66 9.11 15.80
CA SER A 260 11.75 9.19 17.26
C SER A 260 11.75 7.82 17.96
N PHE A 261 11.66 6.71 17.20
CA PHE A 261 11.45 5.35 17.70
C PHE A 261 10.24 5.20 18.67
N ASP A 262 9.28 6.14 18.61
CA ASP A 262 8.06 6.09 19.41
C ASP A 262 6.98 5.32 18.64
N PHE A 263 7.11 4.00 18.65
CA PHE A 263 6.15 3.11 17.98
C PHE A 263 4.74 3.23 18.55
N ARG A 264 4.61 3.61 19.83
CA ARG A 264 3.32 3.79 20.49
C ARG A 264 2.61 5.04 19.98
N ALA A 265 3.34 6.15 19.82
CA ALA A 265 2.80 7.33 19.16
C ALA A 265 2.50 7.09 17.68
N ALA A 266 3.33 6.29 16.98
CA ALA A 266 3.10 5.94 15.58
C ALA A 266 1.82 5.12 15.37
N THR A 267 1.50 4.17 16.26
CA THR A 267 0.25 3.40 16.18
C THR A 267 -0.98 4.24 16.52
N ALA A 268 -0.87 5.21 17.43
CA ALA A 268 -1.95 6.12 17.80
C ALA A 268 -2.45 6.99 16.63
N VAL A 269 -1.59 7.28 15.64
CA VAL A 269 -1.99 7.98 14.40
C VAL A 269 -2.94 7.16 13.52
N TYR A 270 -2.94 5.83 13.69
CA TYR A 270 -3.82 4.92 12.95
C TYR A 270 -5.06 4.50 13.74
N GLU A 271 -5.10 4.77 15.05
CA GLU A 271 -6.32 4.67 15.85
C GLU A 271 -7.32 5.73 15.36
N ALA A 272 -8.57 5.31 15.16
CA ALA A 272 -9.56 6.11 14.45
C ALA A 272 -9.90 7.38 15.24
N GLU A 273 -9.92 8.50 14.52
CA GLU A 273 -10.62 9.72 14.93
C GLU A 273 -12.03 9.33 15.43
N PRO A 274 -12.42 9.72 16.65
CA PRO A 274 -13.68 9.26 17.24
C PRO A 274 -14.83 9.58 16.27
N HIS A 275 -15.52 8.52 15.85
CA HIS A 275 -16.59 8.62 14.88
C HIS A 275 -17.62 9.61 15.42
N SER A 276 -17.96 10.61 14.62
CA SER A 276 -18.90 11.70 14.88
C SER A 276 -20.36 11.20 14.97
N GLY A 277 -20.61 10.19 15.79
CA GLY A 277 -21.92 9.67 16.15
C GLY A 277 -22.19 9.69 17.66
N ALA A 278 -21.21 10.03 18.49
CA ALA A 278 -21.37 10.05 19.96
C ALA A 278 -21.92 11.37 20.52
N THR A 279 -21.98 12.45 19.73
CA THR A 279 -22.35 13.79 20.24
C THR A 279 -23.81 14.19 20.04
N SER A 280 -24.61 13.44 19.26
CA SER A 280 -26.04 13.75 19.11
C SER A 280 -26.89 13.20 20.27
N ALA A 281 -26.49 12.08 20.87
CA ALA A 281 -27.25 11.44 21.95
C ALA A 281 -27.01 12.06 23.34
N ALA A 282 -25.93 12.84 23.51
CA ALA A 282 -25.65 13.57 24.74
C ALA A 282 -26.26 14.98 24.74
N SER A 283 -26.54 15.56 23.56
CA SER A 283 -27.22 16.86 23.44
C SER A 283 -28.74 16.75 23.57
N ASP A 284 -29.34 15.60 23.25
CA ASP A 284 -30.80 15.42 23.33
C ASP A 284 -31.31 15.06 24.75
N ARG A 285 -30.41 14.62 25.65
CA ARG A 285 -30.76 14.40 27.07
C ARG A 285 -30.56 15.62 27.97
N ALA A 286 -29.99 16.70 27.44
CA ALA A 286 -29.86 17.97 28.15
C ALA A 286 -30.93 19.00 27.75
N GLY A 287 -31.90 18.62 26.91
CA GLY A 287 -32.85 19.54 26.27
C GLY A 287 -34.25 19.61 26.87
N THR A 288 -34.58 18.83 27.92
CA THR A 288 -35.94 18.83 28.49
C THR A 288 -36.08 19.54 29.83
N ASP A 289 -35.02 20.18 30.34
CA ASP A 289 -35.13 20.97 31.57
C ASP A 289 -34.35 22.28 31.46
N GLY A 290 -35.05 23.43 31.59
CA GLY A 290 -34.40 24.75 31.57
C GLY A 290 -34.82 25.70 30.44
N ARG A 291 -36.08 25.63 29.99
CA ARG A 291 -36.70 26.71 29.19
C ARG A 291 -37.06 27.90 30.10
N ARG A 292 -36.08 28.67 30.56
CA ARG A 292 -36.25 30.04 31.11
C ARG A 292 -34.87 30.69 31.32
N SER A 293 -34.66 31.88 30.73
CA SER A 293 -33.64 32.88 31.13
C SER A 293 -32.26 32.91 30.43
N SER A 294 -32.18 32.91 29.10
CA SER A 294 -30.90 33.23 28.41
C SER A 294 -31.00 34.29 27.31
N SER A 295 -32.18 34.84 27.04
CA SER A 295 -32.39 35.86 26.02
C SER A 295 -31.90 37.26 26.41
N ALA A 296 -31.44 37.46 27.64
CA ALA A 296 -31.02 38.77 28.15
C ALA A 296 -29.49 38.98 28.16
N MET A 297 -28.66 37.96 27.96
CA MET A 297 -27.19 38.08 28.10
C MET A 297 -26.44 38.29 26.77
N TRP A 298 -27.09 38.07 25.63
CA TRP A 298 -26.42 38.17 24.32
C TRP A 298 -26.51 39.53 23.64
N LEU A 299 -27.34 40.44 24.14
CA LEU A 299 -27.41 41.82 23.61
C LEU A 299 -26.40 42.77 24.24
N ASP A 300 -25.73 42.40 25.33
CA ASP A 300 -24.76 43.27 26.03
C ASP A 300 -23.32 43.16 25.48
N ARG A 301 -23.08 42.29 24.48
CA ARG A 301 -21.73 42.04 23.93
C ARG A 301 -21.48 42.67 22.56
N LEU A 302 -22.41 43.48 22.04
CA LEU A 302 -22.25 44.18 20.76
C LEU A 302 -21.92 45.67 20.88
N GLU A 303 -21.82 46.22 22.10
CA GLU A 303 -21.48 47.63 22.34
C GLU A 303 -20.09 47.84 22.95
N ARG A 304 -19.05 47.15 22.46
CA ARG A 304 -17.66 47.55 22.75
C ARG A 304 -17.04 48.24 21.54
N PRO A 305 -16.86 49.58 21.58
CA PRO A 305 -16.18 50.31 20.53
C PRO A 305 -14.72 49.89 20.42
N ALA A 306 -14.24 49.92 19.18
CA ALA A 306 -12.87 49.64 18.78
C ALA A 306 -11.94 50.72 19.32
N ASP A 307 -11.08 50.36 20.27
CA ASP A 307 -10.07 51.25 20.81
C ASP A 307 -8.73 50.51 20.98
N TYR A 308 -7.69 51.13 20.40
CA TYR A 308 -6.25 50.88 20.51
C TYR A 308 -5.62 49.68 19.80
N TRP A 309 -5.23 49.90 18.53
CA TRP A 309 -3.96 49.39 18.00
C TRP A 309 -3.03 50.58 17.73
N GLU A 310 -2.12 50.87 18.66
CA GLU A 310 -0.99 51.77 18.46
C GLU A 310 0.15 51.05 17.70
N PRO A 311 0.66 51.62 16.59
CA PRO A 311 1.88 51.15 15.95
C PRO A 311 3.10 51.87 16.54
N SER A 312 3.79 51.23 17.49
CA SER A 312 5.09 51.72 17.96
C SER A 312 6.22 51.27 17.01
N LEU A 313 6.53 52.18 16.09
CA LEU A 313 7.82 52.29 15.40
C LEU A 313 8.95 52.48 16.41
N ARG A 314 10.02 51.67 16.34
CA ARG A 314 11.41 52.16 16.49
C ARG A 314 12.41 51.25 15.76
N PRO A 315 13.07 51.75 14.71
CA PRO A 315 14.35 51.22 14.23
C PRO A 315 15.49 51.92 14.98
N SER A 316 16.33 51.18 15.70
CA SER A 316 17.62 51.69 16.16
C SER A 316 18.71 51.33 15.15
N LEU A 317 18.91 52.24 14.19
CA LEU A 317 20.17 52.38 13.46
C LEU A 317 21.26 52.76 14.46
N ARG A 318 22.34 51.98 14.52
CA ARG A 318 23.65 52.46 14.93
C ARG A 318 24.58 52.27 13.72
N GLU A 319 24.94 53.36 13.09
CA GLU A 319 26.21 53.55 12.39
C GLU A 319 27.19 54.25 13.37
N PRO A 320 28.47 54.46 13.03
CA PRO A 320 29.39 53.71 12.17
C PRO A 320 30.53 53.03 12.96
#